data_AF-A0A847WFA5-F1
#
_entry.id   AF-A0A847WFA5-F1
#
_cell.length_a   1.000
_cell.length_b   1.000
_cell.length_c   1.000
_cell.angle_alpha   90.00
_cell.angle_beta   90.00
_cell.angle_gamma   90.00
#
_symmetry.space_group_name_H-M   'P 1'
#
loop_
_entity.id
_entity.type
_entity.pdbx_description
1 polymer ?
#
loop_
_entity_poly.entity_id
_entity_poly.type
_entity_poly.pdbx_seq_one_letter_code
_entity_poly.pdbx_strand_id
1 'polypeptide(L)'
;MDFENKSFYVVISRNVTHTLRYHETVYREWNRVLKPEGRLLIFDANWHLPCYDQELLIETIRRGDECLRLYGSTFNGKKEILI
;
A
#
# COMPACT_ATOMS: atom_id res chain seq x y z
N MET A 1 -11.99 -0.85 18.80
CA MET A 1 -13.03 -1.89 18.74
C MET A 1 -12.43 -3.12 19.36
N ASP A 2 -13.04 -3.60 20.43
CA ASP A 2 -12.49 -4.72 21.20
C ASP A 2 -13.13 -6.02 20.70
N PHE A 3 -12.55 -6.55 19.62
CA PHE A 3 -12.88 -7.90 19.14
C PHE A 3 -12.06 -8.94 19.90
N GLU A 4 -12.66 -10.08 20.20
CA GLU A 4 -11.96 -11.23 20.77
C GLU A 4 -10.87 -11.77 19.81
N ASN A 5 -9.98 -12.60 20.36
CA ASN A 5 -9.00 -13.29 19.53
C ASN A 5 -9.71 -14.33 18.65
N LYS A 6 -9.24 -14.53 17.42
CA LYS A 6 -9.70 -15.61 16.54
C LYS A 6 -11.22 -15.59 16.27
N SER A 7 -11.78 -14.41 16.07
CA SER A 7 -13.22 -14.22 15.82
C SER A 7 -13.61 -14.36 14.35
N PHE A 8 -12.72 -14.01 13.42
CA PHE A 8 -13.06 -13.90 12.00
C PHE A 8 -12.36 -14.96 11.13
N TYR A 9 -13.06 -15.45 10.11
CA TYR A 9 -12.46 -16.28 9.06
C TYR A 9 -11.75 -15.44 7.99
N VAL A 10 -12.21 -14.20 7.77
CA VAL A 10 -11.62 -13.30 6.78
C VAL A 10 -11.57 -11.88 7.33
N VAL A 11 -10.47 -11.18 7.09
CA VAL A 11 -10.33 -9.73 7.25
C VAL A 11 -10.05 -9.14 5.87
N ILE A 12 -10.78 -8.10 5.49
CA ILE A 12 -10.61 -7.43 4.20
C ILE A 12 -10.20 -5.98 4.46
N SER A 13 -9.06 -5.59 3.89
CA SER A 13 -8.61 -4.20 3.82
C SER A 13 -8.68 -3.73 2.37
N ARG A 14 -9.30 -2.58 2.13
CA ARG A 14 -9.52 -2.04 0.79
C ARG A 14 -9.15 -0.56 0.75
N ASN A 15 -8.04 -0.26 0.07
CA ASN A 15 -7.50 1.10 -0.11
C ASN A 15 -7.20 1.86 1.19
N VAL A 16 -6.67 1.18 2.21
CA VAL A 16 -6.37 1.78 3.52
C VAL A 16 -4.90 1.64 3.90
N THR A 17 -4.14 0.69 3.35
CA THR A 17 -2.83 0.33 3.91
C THR A 17 -1.82 1.47 3.83
N HIS A 18 -1.90 2.34 2.81
CA HIS A 18 -1.03 3.51 2.66
C HIS A 18 -1.24 4.61 3.71
N THR A 19 -2.35 4.57 4.44
CA THR A 19 -2.71 5.58 5.46
C THR A 19 -2.36 5.15 6.88
N LEU A 20 -1.89 3.91 7.06
CA LEU A 20 -1.59 3.37 8.37
C LEU A 20 -0.33 4.02 8.95
N ARG A 21 -0.44 4.64 10.13
CA ARG A 21 0.72 5.20 10.81
C ARG A 21 1.62 4.11 11.43
N TYR A 22 1.01 3.06 11.97
CA TYR A 22 1.69 1.99 12.70
C TYR A 22 1.40 0.63 12.07
N HIS A 23 1.91 0.40 10.86
CA HIS A 23 1.66 -0.80 10.05
C HIS A 23 1.80 -2.09 10.88
N GLU A 24 2.95 -2.33 11.50
CA GLU A 24 3.21 -3.56 12.27
C GLU A 24 2.14 -3.82 13.34
N THR A 25 1.72 -2.78 14.07
CA THR A 25 0.68 -2.90 15.10
C THR A 25 -0.67 -3.26 14.50
N VAL A 26 -1.04 -2.64 13.39
CA VAL A 26 -2.31 -2.90 12.70
C VAL A 26 -2.35 -4.32 12.13
N TYR A 27 -1.28 -4.76 11.46
CA TYR A 27 -1.19 -6.12 10.94
C TYR A 27 -1.21 -7.16 12.06
N ARG A 28 -0.59 -6.87 13.22
CA ARG A 28 -0.66 -7.73 14.40
C ARG A 28 -2.09 -7.86 14.94
N GLU A 29 -2.84 -6.76 15.01
CA GLU A 29 -4.24 -6.79 15.44
C GLU A 29 -5.14 -7.52 14.43
N TRP A 30 -4.95 -7.32 13.13
CA TRP A 30 -5.67 -8.07 12.11
C TRP A 30 -5.40 -9.57 12.19
N ASN A 31 -4.15 -9.96 12.44
CA ASN A 31 -3.79 -11.36 12.66
C ASN A 31 -4.39 -11.91 13.97
N ARG A 32 -4.41 -11.11 15.05
CA ARG A 32 -4.98 -11.51 16.36
C ARG A 32 -6.45 -11.91 16.25
N VAL A 33 -7.23 -11.15 15.48
CA VAL A 33 -8.67 -11.39 15.33
C VAL A 33 -9.00 -12.48 14.29
N LEU A 34 -8.03 -12.91 13.48
CA LEU A 34 -8.20 -14.03 12.54
C LEU A 34 -8.14 -15.38 13.25
N LYS A 35 -9.05 -16.28 12.88
CA LYS A 35 -9.01 -17.70 13.24
C LYS A 35 -7.76 -18.36 12.64
N PRO A 36 -7.29 -19.50 13.20
CA PRO A 36 -6.38 -20.39 12.47
C PRO A 36 -6.95 -20.67 11.08
N GLU A 37 -6.11 -20.64 10.05
CA GLU A 37 -6.51 -20.72 8.64
C GLU A 37 -7.40 -19.57 8.12
N GLY A 38 -7.63 -18.53 8.92
CA GLY A 38 -8.26 -17.31 8.44
C GLY A 38 -7.42 -16.62 7.37
N ARG A 39 -8.06 -15.81 6.53
CA ARG A 39 -7.39 -15.11 5.42
C ARG A 39 -7.47 -13.60 5.58
N LEU A 40 -6.34 -12.93 5.44
CA LEU A 40 -6.26 -11.47 5.29
C LEU A 40 -6.20 -11.17 3.79
N LEU A 41 -7.19 -10.42 3.29
CA LEU A 41 -7.23 -9.97 1.90
C LEU A 41 -6.98 -8.45 1.85
N ILE A 42 -5.93 -8.04 1.15
CA ILE A 42 -5.56 -6.64 0.99
C ILE A 42 -5.72 -6.27 -0.48
N PHE A 43 -6.67 -5.39 -0.74
CA PHE A 43 -6.90 -4.79 -2.05
C PHE A 43 -6.38 -3.35 -2.00
N ASP A 44 -5.14 -3.14 -2.40
CA ASP A 44 -4.52 -1.82 -2.41
C ASP A 44 -3.54 -1.65 -3.58
N ALA A 45 -3.18 -0.40 -3.87
CA ALA A 45 -2.10 -0.12 -4.80
C ALA A 45 -0.76 -0.57 -4.21
N ASN A 46 0.17 -1.04 -5.04
CA ASN A 46 1.54 -1.28 -4.60
C ASN A 46 2.49 -0.33 -5.30
N TRP A 47 2.67 0.85 -4.70
CA TRP A 47 3.54 1.91 -5.24
C TRP A 47 5.03 1.56 -5.21
N HIS A 48 5.42 0.50 -4.52
CA HIS A 48 6.81 0.05 -4.43
C HIS A 48 7.19 -0.99 -5.47
N LEU A 49 6.25 -1.49 -6.29
CA LEU A 49 6.59 -2.47 -7.34
C LEU A 49 7.72 -2.02 -8.28
N PRO A 50 7.81 -0.74 -8.72
CA PRO A 50 8.92 -0.30 -9.56
C PRO A 50 10.30 -0.41 -8.88
N CYS A 51 10.36 -0.52 -7.56
CA CYS A 51 11.62 -0.73 -6.83
C CYS A 51 12.17 -2.16 -6.99
N TYR A 52 11.35 -3.11 -7.46
CA TYR A 52 11.68 -4.54 -7.52
C TYR A 52 11.41 -5.18 -8.88
N ASP A 53 10.77 -4.45 -9.80
CA ASP A 53 10.43 -4.90 -11.15
C ASP A 53 11.00 -3.91 -12.18
N GLN A 54 11.95 -4.38 -12.98
CA GLN A 54 12.67 -3.55 -13.94
C GLN A 54 11.79 -3.12 -15.12
N GLU A 55 10.89 -3.97 -15.61
CA GLU A 55 9.99 -3.61 -16.70
C GLU A 55 9.01 -2.54 -16.23
N LEU A 56 8.49 -2.69 -15.01
CA LEU A 56 7.60 -1.71 -14.42
C LEU A 56 8.31 -0.39 -14.10
N LEU A 57 9.59 -0.43 -13.73
CA LEU A 57 10.40 0.77 -13.55
C LEU A 57 10.53 1.55 -14.87
N ILE A 58 10.86 0.86 -15.97
CA ILE A 58 10.98 1.47 -17.30
C ILE A 58 9.66 2.13 -17.70
N GLU A 59 8.54 1.41 -17.53
CA GLU A 59 7.21 1.95 -17.84
C GLU A 59 6.84 3.14 -16.93
N THR A 60 7.23 3.11 -15.64
CA THR A 60 7.02 4.22 -14.70
C THR A 60 7.77 5.48 -15.15
N ILE A 61 9.03 5.33 -15.59
CA ILE A 61 9.83 6.44 -16.13
C ILE A 61 9.18 6.99 -17.40
N ARG A 62 8.83 6.11 -18.35
CA ARG A 62 8.18 6.50 -19.61
C ARG A 62 6.91 7.31 -19.39
N ARG A 63 6.05 6.86 -18.47
CA ARG A 63 4.81 7.57 -18.08
C ARG A 63 5.11 8.91 -17.42
N GLY A 64 6.16 8.99 -16.61
CA GLY A 64 6.62 10.25 -16.00
C GLY A 64 7.04 11.28 -17.05
N ASP A 65 7.86 10.88 -18.01
CA ASP A 65 8.31 11.72 -19.12
C ASP A 65 7.14 12.17 -20.01
N GLU A 66 6.20 11.26 -20.29
CA GLU A 66 4.99 11.57 -21.04
C GLU A 66 4.11 12.58 -20.31
N CYS A 67 3.97 12.45 -18.99
CA CYS A 67 3.21 13.39 -18.15
C CYS A 67 3.84 14.78 -18.14
N LEU A 68 5.18 14.87 -18.02
CA LEU A 68 5.92 16.13 -18.14
C LEU A 68 5.73 16.77 -19.51
N ARG A 69 5.82 15.97 -20.59
CA ARG A 69 5.66 16.46 -21.97
C ARG A 69 4.25 17.02 -22.22
N LEU A 70 3.22 16.35 -21.72
CA LEU A 70 1.82 16.71 -21.96
C LEU A 70 1.31 17.82 -21.03
N TYR A 71 1.72 17.80 -19.77
CA TYR A 71 1.11 18.61 -18.72
C TYR A 71 2.10 19.53 -17.99
N GLY A 72 3.40 19.46 -18.30
CA GLY A 72 4.44 20.27 -17.65
C GLY A 72 4.73 19.88 -16.20
N SER A 73 4.15 18.79 -15.69
CA SER A 73 4.28 18.33 -14.30
C SER A 73 3.98 16.84 -14.21
N THR A 74 4.65 16.13 -13.30
CA THR A 74 4.31 14.74 -12.95
C THR A 74 3.25 14.66 -11.85
N PHE A 75 2.82 15.80 -11.29
CA PHE A 75 1.93 15.89 -10.12
C PHE A 75 2.44 15.16 -8.87
N ASN A 76 3.70 14.72 -8.86
CA ASN A 76 4.25 13.94 -7.75
C ASN A 76 4.72 14.80 -6.57
N GLY A 77 4.78 16.13 -6.74
CA GLY A 77 5.14 17.12 -5.71
C GLY A 77 6.55 16.96 -5.12
N LYS A 78 7.21 18.07 -4.77
CA LYS A 78 8.36 17.98 -3.86
C LYS A 78 7.85 17.55 -2.49
N LYS A 79 8.17 16.33 -2.03
CA LYS A 79 8.33 16.10 -0.59
C LYS A 79 9.65 16.75 -0.23
N GLU A 80 9.61 17.98 0.28
CA GLU A 80 10.74 18.52 1.03
C GLU A 80 10.96 17.61 2.24
N ILE A 81 11.90 16.67 2.09
CA ILE A 81 12.48 15.97 3.22
C ILE A 81 13.41 16.98 3.86
N LEU A 82 12.93 17.68 4.88
CA LEU A 82 13.81 18.32 5.85
C LEU A 82 14.57 17.18 6.54
N ILE A 83 15.85 17.06 6.17
CA ILE A 83 16.85 16.29 6.90
C ILE A 83 17.28 17.13 8.11
#